data_AF-A0A2D5WCB8-F1
#
_entry.id   AF-A0A2D5WCB8-F1
#
_cell.length_a   1.000
_cell.length_b   1.000
_cell.length_c   1.000
_cell.angle_alpha   90.00
_cell.angle_beta   90.00
_cell.angle_gamma   90.00
#
_symmetry.space_group_name_H-M   'P 1'
#
loop_
_entity.id
_entity.type
_entity.pdbx_description
1 polymer ?
#
loop_
_entity_poly.entity_id
_entity_poly.type
_entity_poly.pdbx_seq_one_letter_code
_entity_poly.pdbx_strand_id
1 'polypeptide(L)'
;MELVDLYPTLAEMAGLPPEPGVQGQSLVPLLQNPKASRDKNDAWIFTGRGHGLRTERWAFMWYPAKRNRQEAFMLYDMKSDPGQFTNLAANPNYAGLRSRLHRRLRERVASVK
;
A
#
# COMPACT_ATOMS: atom_id res chain seq x y z
N MET A 1 -2.38 0.38 -7.40
CA MET A 1 -3.78 -0.09 -7.55
C MET A 1 -4.07 -1.08 -6.44
N GLU A 2 -5.31 -1.14 -5.99
CA GLU A 2 -5.81 -2.02 -4.93
C GLU A 2 -7.10 -2.70 -5.41
N LEU A 3 -7.49 -3.84 -4.84
CA LEU A 3 -8.73 -4.53 -5.23
C LEU A 3 -9.97 -3.64 -5.00
N VAL A 4 -9.92 -2.76 -3.99
CA VAL A 4 -10.98 -1.79 -3.70
C VAL A 4 -11.21 -0.77 -4.83
N ASP A 5 -10.27 -0.62 -5.77
CA ASP A 5 -10.42 0.21 -6.97
C ASP A 5 -11.43 -0.40 -7.97
N LEU A 6 -11.73 -1.70 -7.87
CA LEU A 6 -12.56 -2.40 -8.86
C LEU A 6 -14.01 -1.91 -8.84
N TYR A 7 -14.59 -1.74 -7.65
CA TYR A 7 -15.98 -1.27 -7.52
C TYR A 7 -16.23 0.09 -8.19
N PRO A 8 -15.51 1.19 -7.83
CA PRO A 8 -15.74 2.48 -8.46
C PRO A 8 -15.41 2.48 -9.96
N THR A 9 -14.46 1.63 -10.40
CA THR A 9 -14.17 1.45 -11.83
C THR A 9 -15.37 0.87 -12.58
N LEU A 10 -15.95 -0.23 -12.08
CA LEU A 10 -17.09 -0.88 -12.72
C LEU A 10 -18.35 -0.01 -12.67
N ALA A 11 -18.58 0.71 -11.58
CA ALA A 11 -19.68 1.66 -11.46
C ALA A 11 -19.58 2.76 -12.54
N GLU A 12 -18.41 3.39 -12.67
CA GLU A 12 -18.18 4.42 -13.69
C GLU A 12 -18.33 3.87 -15.11
N MET A 13 -17.79 2.68 -15.40
CA MET A 13 -17.95 2.03 -16.71
C MET A 13 -19.40 1.68 -17.04
N ALA A 14 -20.23 1.41 -16.02
CA ALA A 14 -21.66 1.17 -16.17
C ALA A 14 -22.49 2.45 -16.25
N GLY A 15 -21.86 3.64 -16.17
CA GLY A 15 -22.56 4.93 -16.14
C GLY A 15 -23.28 5.21 -14.81
N LEU A 16 -22.88 4.50 -13.74
CA LEU A 16 -23.44 4.66 -12.40
C LEU A 16 -22.51 5.51 -11.53
N PRO A 17 -23.05 6.36 -10.64
CA PRO A 17 -22.23 7.06 -9.66
C PRO A 17 -21.69 6.05 -8.63
N PRO A 18 -20.39 6.09 -8.28
CA PRO A 18 -19.88 5.31 -7.16
C PRO A 18 -20.46 5.83 -5.84
N GLU A 19 -20.74 4.92 -4.90
CA GLU A 19 -21.23 5.27 -3.57
C GLU A 19 -20.28 6.23 -2.82
N PRO A 20 -20.81 7.19 -2.03
CA PRO A 20 -19.98 8.03 -1.18
C PRO A 20 -19.18 7.21 -0.16
N GLY A 21 -17.94 7.61 0.08
CA GLY A 21 -17.10 6.98 1.12
C GLY A 21 -16.35 5.72 0.68
N VAL A 22 -16.43 5.33 -0.60
CA VAL A 22 -15.56 4.26 -1.11
C VAL A 22 -14.08 4.64 -1.01
N GLN A 23 -13.26 3.68 -0.57
CA GLN A 23 -11.82 3.91 -0.40
C GLN A 23 -11.05 3.91 -1.74
N GLY A 24 -11.53 3.14 -2.70
CA GLY A 24 -10.91 2.95 -4.01
C GLY A 24 -11.08 4.16 -4.92
N GLN A 25 -10.24 4.23 -5.95
CA GLN A 25 -10.35 5.22 -7.03
C GLN A 25 -10.57 4.49 -8.35
N SER A 26 -11.48 4.99 -9.17
CA SER A 26 -11.73 4.43 -10.50
C SER A 26 -10.46 4.41 -11.36
N LEU A 27 -10.29 3.34 -12.12
CA LEU A 27 -9.19 3.12 -13.05
C LEU A 27 -9.55 3.50 -14.49
N VAL A 28 -10.79 3.94 -14.76
CA VAL A 28 -11.23 4.34 -16.11
C VAL A 28 -10.27 5.35 -16.77
N PRO A 29 -9.77 6.40 -16.08
CA PRO A 29 -8.81 7.33 -16.68
C PRO A 29 -7.53 6.64 -17.19
N LEU A 30 -7.05 5.62 -16.48
CA LEU A 30 -5.86 4.84 -16.88
C LEU A 30 -6.15 3.87 -18.03
N LEU A 31 -7.36 3.30 -18.06
CA LEU A 31 -7.79 2.42 -19.16
C LEU A 31 -7.89 3.19 -20.49
N GLN A 32 -8.27 4.47 -20.43
CA GLN A 32 -8.35 5.36 -21.58
C GLN A 32 -6.99 5.96 -21.96
N ASN A 33 -6.18 6.33 -20.95
CA ASN A 33 -4.86 6.91 -21.15
C ASN A 33 -3.86 6.32 -20.13
N PRO A 34 -2.93 5.45 -20.58
CA PRO A 34 -1.90 4.87 -19.71
C PRO A 34 -0.97 5.89 -19.03
N LYS A 35 -0.94 7.14 -19.51
CA LYS A 35 -0.15 8.24 -18.93
C LYS A 35 -0.93 9.09 -17.93
N ALA A 36 -2.21 8.80 -17.68
CA ALA A 36 -2.99 9.51 -16.68
C ALA A 36 -2.36 9.34 -15.28
N SER A 37 -2.29 10.42 -14.51
CA SER A 37 -1.76 10.38 -13.15
C SER A 37 -2.81 9.85 -12.16
N ARG A 38 -2.35 9.21 -11.09
CA ARG A 38 -3.15 8.90 -9.91
C ARG A 38 -2.63 9.64 -8.70
N ASP A 39 -3.53 9.92 -7.76
CA ASP A 39 -3.14 10.48 -6.45
C ASP A 39 -2.35 9.47 -5.60
N LYS A 40 -2.50 8.17 -5.89
CA LYS A 40 -1.90 7.06 -5.12
C LYS A 40 -1.06 6.17 -6.03
N ASN A 41 0.24 6.12 -5.75
CA ASN A 41 1.23 5.28 -6.45
C ASN A 41 1.69 4.07 -5.62
N ASP A 42 1.05 3.84 -4.48
CA ASP A 42 1.26 2.69 -3.63
C ASP A 42 -0.04 1.91 -3.38
N ALA A 43 0.12 0.68 -2.92
CA ALA A 43 -0.96 -0.17 -2.47
C ALA A 43 -0.77 -0.49 -0.99
N TRP A 44 -1.82 -0.25 -0.21
CA TRP A 44 -1.94 -0.67 1.16
C TRP A 44 -2.51 -2.08 1.24
N ILE A 45 -1.86 -2.92 2.04
CA ILE A 45 -2.23 -4.30 2.30
C ILE A 45 -2.58 -4.41 3.77
N PHE A 46 -3.74 -4.98 4.09
CA PHE A 46 -4.12 -5.27 5.45
C PHE A 46 -4.31 -6.78 5.62
N THR A 47 -3.57 -7.34 6.57
CA THR A 47 -3.84 -8.67 7.11
C THR A 47 -4.25 -8.38 8.56
N GLY A 48 -5.28 -8.99 9.16
CA GLY A 48 -5.78 -8.61 10.51
C GLY A 48 -4.75 -8.54 11.67
N ARG A 49 -3.48 -8.85 11.40
CA ARG A 49 -2.32 -8.81 12.29
C ARG A 49 -1.31 -7.71 11.97
N GLY A 50 -1.34 -7.10 10.78
CA GLY A 50 -0.35 -6.11 10.36
C GLY A 50 -0.71 -5.42 9.04
N HIS A 51 0.07 -4.39 8.72
CA HIS A 51 -0.14 -3.54 7.56
C HIS A 51 1.06 -3.62 6.63
N GLY A 52 0.82 -3.54 5.33
CA GLY A 52 1.83 -3.53 4.29
C GLY A 52 1.68 -2.31 3.39
N LEU A 53 2.80 -1.79 2.90
CA LEU A 53 2.85 -0.76 1.88
C LEU A 53 3.70 -1.27 0.72
N ARG A 54 3.07 -1.43 -0.45
CA ARG A 54 3.74 -1.76 -1.71
C ARG A 54 3.89 -0.48 -2.52
N THR A 55 5.10 0.04 -2.61
CA THR A 55 5.48 1.13 -3.52
C THR A 55 5.98 0.55 -4.85
N GLU A 56 6.49 1.33 -5.79
CA GLU A 56 7.12 0.80 -7.01
C GLU A 56 8.30 -0.13 -6.70
N ARG A 57 9.20 0.27 -5.80
CA ARG A 57 10.45 -0.45 -5.48
C ARG A 57 10.41 -1.26 -4.19
N TRP A 58 9.62 -0.86 -3.20
CA TRP A 58 9.68 -1.44 -1.86
C TRP A 58 8.40 -2.17 -1.49
N ALA A 59 8.56 -3.35 -0.90
CA ALA A 59 7.53 -3.99 -0.10
C ALA A 59 7.91 -3.81 1.38
N PHE A 60 7.07 -3.08 2.12
CA PHE A 60 7.27 -2.79 3.52
C PHE A 60 6.11 -3.37 4.32
N MET A 61 6.38 -4.06 5.43
CA MET A 61 5.37 -4.58 6.34
C MET A 61 5.68 -4.16 7.77
N TRP A 62 4.61 -3.88 8.50
CA TRP A 62 4.64 -3.48 9.89
C TRP A 62 3.60 -4.27 10.68
N TYR A 63 4.06 -4.93 11.74
CA TYR A 63 3.24 -5.64 12.70
C TYR A 63 3.33 -4.88 14.03
N PRO A 64 2.25 -4.18 14.44
CA PRO A 64 2.24 -3.47 15.71
C PRO A 64 2.44 -4.42 16.89
N ALA A 65 3.05 -3.92 17.97
CA ALA A 65 3.16 -4.68 19.21
C ALA A 65 1.76 -5.05 19.75
N LYS A 66 1.63 -6.25 20.29
CA LYS A 66 0.44 -6.75 21.00
C LYS A 66 0.87 -7.39 22.31
N ARG A 67 -0.08 -7.69 23.22
CA ARG A 67 0.19 -8.18 24.60
C ARG A 67 1.33 -9.21 24.71
N ASN A 68 1.43 -10.15 23.76
CA ASN A 68 2.42 -11.23 23.77
C ASN A 68 3.37 -11.20 22.55
N ARG A 69 3.46 -10.08 21.81
CA ARG A 69 4.29 -9.96 20.60
C ARG A 69 4.91 -8.58 20.48
N GLN A 70 6.22 -8.55 20.25
CA GLN A 70 6.93 -7.31 19.96
C GLN A 70 6.55 -6.78 18.57
N GLU A 71 6.77 -5.48 18.38
CA GLU A 71 6.67 -4.86 17.07
C GLU A 71 7.67 -5.49 16.10
N ALA A 72 7.26 -5.70 14.85
CA ALA A 72 8.13 -6.27 13.83
C ALA A 72 7.99 -5.53 12.50
N PHE A 73 9.10 -5.49 11.76
CA PHE A 73 9.19 -4.85 10.46
C PHE A 73 9.78 -5.81 9.43
N MET A 74 9.27 -5.73 8.20
CA MET A 74 9.91 -6.32 7.03
C MET A 74 10.08 -5.28 5.95
N LEU A 75 11.22 -5.32 5.26
CA LEU A 75 11.55 -4.42 4.16
C LEU A 75 12.29 -5.19 3.07
N TYR A 76 11.71 -5.22 1.87
CA TYR A 76 12.26 -5.92 0.72
C TYR A 76 12.40 -4.97 -0.47
N ASP A 77 13.56 -5.05 -1.16
CA ASP A 77 13.78 -4.36 -2.43
C ASP A 77 13.23 -5.22 -3.57
N MET A 78 12.08 -4.84 -4.11
CA MET A 78 11.39 -5.59 -5.16
C MET A 78 12.08 -5.51 -6.53
N LYS A 79 13.11 -4.67 -6.69
CA LYS A 79 13.93 -4.62 -7.92
C LYS A 79 15.09 -5.62 -7.84
N SER A 80 15.81 -5.68 -6.72
CA SER A 80 16.96 -6.59 -6.58
C SER A 80 16.60 -7.95 -5.96
N ASP A 81 15.49 -8.03 -5.22
CA ASP A 81 15.00 -9.24 -4.55
C ASP A 81 13.46 -9.36 -4.72
N PRO A 82 12.98 -9.61 -5.96
CA PRO A 82 11.56 -9.75 -6.24
C PRO A 82 10.91 -10.94 -5.47
N GLY A 83 11.72 -11.92 -5.06
CA GLY A 83 11.29 -13.06 -4.25
C GLY A 83 11.16 -12.77 -2.75
N GLN A 84 11.61 -11.60 -2.28
CA GLN A 84 11.53 -11.18 -0.87
C GLN A 84 12.26 -12.13 0.09
N PHE A 85 13.42 -12.64 -0.30
CA PHE A 85 14.21 -13.56 0.52
C PHE A 85 15.03 -12.85 1.60
N THR A 86 15.36 -11.57 1.39
CA THR A 86 16.28 -10.81 2.24
C THR A 86 15.56 -9.67 2.95
N ASN A 87 15.25 -9.87 4.23
CA ASN A 87 14.66 -8.79 5.03
C ASN A 87 15.71 -7.74 5.41
N LEU A 88 15.58 -6.54 4.85
CA LEU A 88 16.49 -5.41 5.06
C LEU A 88 16.11 -4.53 6.26
N ALA A 89 15.03 -4.84 7.00
CA ALA A 89 14.47 -3.94 8.01
C ALA A 89 15.42 -3.66 9.19
N ALA A 90 16.31 -4.60 9.53
CA ALA A 90 17.30 -4.45 10.59
C ALA A 90 18.62 -3.81 10.10
N ASN A 91 18.79 -3.62 8.80
CA ASN A 91 20.02 -3.07 8.24
C ASN A 91 20.07 -1.54 8.44
N PRO A 92 21.11 -1.00 9.11
CA PRO A 92 21.20 0.43 9.44
C PRO A 92 21.21 1.34 8.20
N ASN A 93 21.72 0.86 7.06
CA ASN A 93 21.75 1.62 5.80
C ASN A 93 20.34 1.95 5.29
N TYR A 94 19.33 1.18 5.70
CA TYR A 94 17.93 1.37 5.31
C TYR A 94 17.07 1.98 6.43
N ALA A 95 17.66 2.37 7.57
CA ALA A 95 16.92 2.90 8.71
C ALA A 95 16.08 4.14 8.35
N GLY A 96 16.64 5.09 7.60
CA GLY A 96 15.91 6.28 7.15
C GLY A 96 14.75 5.95 6.20
N LEU A 97 14.94 4.98 5.31
CA LEU A 97 13.88 4.49 4.42
C LEU A 97 12.77 3.81 5.22
N ARG A 98 13.12 2.92 6.16
CA ARG A 98 12.18 2.23 7.05
C ARG A 98 11.30 3.24 7.80
N SER A 99 11.91 4.26 8.42
CA SER A 99 11.18 5.31 9.15
C SER A 99 10.23 6.09 8.24
N ARG A 100 10.66 6.44 7.02
CA ARG A 100 9.82 7.15 6.04
C ARG A 100 8.61 6.31 5.61
N LEU A 101 8.81 5.04 5.28
CA LEU A 101 7.73 4.14 4.88
C LEU A 101 6.79 3.84 6.04
N HIS A 102 7.31 3.66 7.26
CA HIS A 102 6.49 3.48 8.46
C HIS A 102 5.58 4.69 8.72
N ARG A 103 6.11 5.92 8.62
CA ARG A 103 5.30 7.14 8.77
C ARG A 103 4.17 7.19 7.73
N ARG A 104 4.50 7.01 6.45
CA ARG A 104 3.51 7.00 5.35
C ARG A 104 2.42 5.94 5.56
N LEU A 105 2.82 4.75 6.01
CA LEU A 105 1.87 3.68 6.29
C LEU A 105 0.93 4.03 7.45
N ARG A 106 1.44 4.63 8.53
CA ARG A 106 0.58 5.06 9.65
C ARG A 106 -0.39 6.16 9.24
N GLU A 107 0.05 7.13 8.43
CA GLU A 107 -0.82 8.17 7.87
C GLU A 107 -1.94 7.54 7.02
N ARG A 108 -1.59 6.56 6.18
CA ARG A 108 -2.59 5.84 5.37
C ARG A 108 -3.59 5.08 6.23
N VAL A 109 -3.13 4.36 7.25
CA VAL A 109 -4.01 3.63 8.19
C VAL A 109 -4.96 4.58 8.91
N ALA A 110 -4.48 5.75 9.35
CA ALA A 110 -5.31 6.75 10.03
C ALA A 110 -6.30 7.47 9.10
N SER A 111 -6.05 7.50 7.79
CA SER A 111 -6.92 8.16 6.80
C SER A 111 -8.20 7.38 6.48
N VAL A 112 -8.27 6.11 6.86
CA VAL A 112 -9.42 5.24 6.58
C VAL A 112 -10.45 5.41 7.68
N LYS A 113 -11.62 5.90 7.29
CA LYS A 113 -12.81 6.02 8.15
C LYS A 113 -13.66 4.77 8.05
#